data_AF-A0A5P8WFW1-F1
#
_entry.id   AF-A0A5P8WFW1-F1
#
_cell.length_a   1.000
_cell.length_b   1.000
_cell.length_c   1.000
_cell.angle_alpha   90.00
_cell.angle_beta   90.00
_cell.angle_gamma   90.00
#
_symmetry.space_group_name_H-M   'P 1'
#
loop_
_entity.id
_entity.type
_entity.pdbx_description
1 polymer ?
#
loop_
_entity_poly.entity_id
_entity_poly.type
_entity_poly.pdbx_seq_one_letter_code
_entity_poly.pdbx_strand_id
1 'polypeptide(L)'
;MKAAGIAIDEEHYRKVANAKDIDSRTYTSRQHQDYLKPEEVLECEKFRIQDTYGMPVTPELVEKDDGGRLIKKIVALEAILAAPGEMVTDEQGREFIPPPTIVAERDKSERSRLAICTDWSNHSASWLMRHRLGLRAVLLDLMAGVEIKGDEAMIQVLADFSKRNASHVKGILNLTIPFDESPIWILGQYLSQLGPSTESRRPLENGQRVLMYKERRTIKLTSLQIPITSTHYKFLYPLTKLNSNFGHSLSF
;
A
#
# COMPACT_ATOMS: atom_id res chain seq x y z
N MET A 1 -13.72 -28.60 6.38
CA MET A 1 -13.70 -27.48 5.41
C MET A 1 -12.40 -26.67 5.44
N LYS A 2 -11.86 -26.25 6.60
CA LYS A 2 -10.58 -25.51 6.66
C LYS A 2 -9.39 -26.22 5.99
N ALA A 3 -9.23 -27.54 6.21
CA ALA A 3 -8.12 -28.30 5.62
C ALA A 3 -8.18 -28.39 4.08
N ALA A 4 -9.39 -28.45 3.50
CA ALA A 4 -9.57 -28.49 2.05
C ALA A 4 -9.25 -27.14 1.40
N GLY A 5 -9.62 -26.02 2.05
CA GLY A 5 -9.26 -24.68 1.57
C GLY A 5 -7.76 -24.46 1.54
N ILE A 6 -7.06 -24.82 2.62
CA ILE A 6 -5.59 -24.71 2.70
C ILE A 6 -4.92 -25.52 1.59
N ALA A 7 -5.37 -26.74 1.33
CA ALA A 7 -4.81 -27.58 0.27
C ALA A 7 -5.01 -26.99 -1.14
N ILE A 8 -6.15 -26.35 -1.39
CA ILE A 8 -6.43 -25.66 -2.67
C ILE A 8 -5.52 -24.44 -2.83
N ASP A 9 -5.36 -23.65 -1.77
CA ASP A 9 -4.51 -22.46 -1.77
C ASP A 9 -3.04 -22.86 -2.01
N GLU A 10 -2.54 -23.87 -1.29
CA GLU A 10 -1.19 -24.41 -1.48
C GLU A 10 -0.96 -24.93 -2.91
N GLU A 11 -1.94 -25.62 -3.49
CA GLU A 11 -1.87 -26.08 -4.88
C GLU A 11 -1.82 -24.89 -5.84
N HIS A 12 -2.66 -23.88 -5.64
CA HIS A 12 -2.65 -22.65 -6.43
C HIS A 12 -1.29 -21.94 -6.35
N TYR A 13 -0.73 -21.74 -5.15
CA TYR A 13 0.57 -21.10 -4.97
C TYR A 13 1.69 -21.85 -5.70
N ARG A 14 1.67 -23.19 -5.63
CA ARG A 14 2.61 -24.03 -6.38
C ARG A 14 2.41 -23.91 -7.89
N LYS A 15 1.17 -23.85 -8.37
CA LYS A 15 0.87 -23.70 -9.80
C LYS A 15 1.32 -22.35 -10.35
N VAL A 16 1.11 -21.25 -9.62
CA VAL A 16 1.60 -19.92 -10.01
C VAL A 16 3.13 -19.89 -10.04
N ALA A 17 3.80 -20.37 -8.99
CA ALA A 17 5.25 -20.36 -8.91
C ALA A 17 5.91 -21.18 -10.04
N ASN A 18 5.29 -22.29 -10.43
CA ASN A 18 5.77 -23.16 -11.51
C ASN A 18 5.19 -22.82 -12.90
N ALA A 19 4.36 -21.79 -13.02
CA ALA A 19 3.80 -21.40 -14.32
C ALA A 19 4.91 -20.95 -15.27
N LYS A 20 4.62 -20.96 -16.57
CA LYS A 20 5.57 -20.54 -17.60
C LYS A 20 5.86 -19.04 -17.49
N ASP A 21 7.12 -18.67 -17.65
CA ASP A 21 7.49 -17.26 -17.76
C ASP A 21 7.02 -16.68 -19.10
N ILE A 22 6.43 -15.50 -19.03
CA ILE A 22 5.96 -14.74 -20.20
C ILE A 22 6.64 -13.38 -20.26
N ASP A 23 6.64 -12.76 -21.44
CA ASP A 23 7.17 -11.41 -21.59
C ASP A 23 6.11 -10.33 -21.34
N SER A 24 6.55 -9.09 -21.18
CA SER A 24 5.69 -7.93 -20.94
C SER A 24 4.66 -7.70 -22.06
N ARG A 25 5.02 -8.04 -23.31
CA ARG A 25 4.13 -7.90 -24.47
C ARG A 25 2.98 -8.91 -24.40
N THR A 26 3.28 -10.16 -24.09
CA THR A 26 2.31 -11.23 -23.92
C THR A 26 1.38 -10.94 -22.75
N TYR A 27 1.94 -10.49 -21.62
CA TYR A 27 1.16 -10.06 -20.46
C TYR A 27 0.17 -8.95 -20.84
N THR A 28 0.64 -7.88 -21.48
CA THR A 28 -0.21 -6.77 -21.91
C THR A 28 -1.31 -7.23 -22.87
N SER A 29 -0.95 -8.06 -23.86
CA SER A 29 -1.92 -8.61 -24.81
C SER A 29 -3.01 -9.42 -24.13
N ARG A 30 -2.69 -10.16 -23.05
CA ARG A 30 -3.62 -10.98 -22.30
C ARG A 30 -4.51 -10.17 -21.35
N GLN A 31 -4.03 -9.05 -20.82
CA GLN A 31 -4.85 -8.13 -20.02
C GLN A 31 -6.03 -7.51 -20.80
N HIS A 32 -5.94 -7.49 -22.13
CA HIS A 32 -7.01 -6.98 -23.01
C HIS A 32 -7.96 -8.07 -23.54
N GLN A 33 -7.77 -9.33 -23.15
CA GLN A 33 -8.64 -10.42 -23.57
C GLN A 33 -9.81 -10.58 -22.60
N ASP A 34 -11.01 -10.77 -23.14
CA ASP A 34 -12.22 -11.00 -22.34
C ASP A 34 -12.19 -12.33 -21.59
N TYR A 35 -11.43 -13.31 -22.10
CA TYR A 35 -11.29 -14.63 -21.51
C TYR A 35 -9.84 -15.11 -21.59
N LEU A 36 -9.33 -15.60 -20.46
CA LEU A 36 -8.03 -16.26 -20.35
C LEU A 36 -8.22 -17.71 -19.93
N LYS A 37 -7.44 -18.61 -20.52
CA LYS A 37 -7.40 -20.00 -20.05
C LYS A 37 -6.82 -20.05 -18.64
N PRO A 38 -7.17 -21.06 -17.81
CA PRO A 38 -6.67 -21.18 -16.45
C PRO A 38 -5.14 -21.10 -16.35
N GLU A 39 -4.42 -21.71 -17.29
CA GLU A 39 -2.95 -21.67 -17.33
C GLU A 39 -2.43 -20.26 -17.59
N GLU A 40 -3.09 -19.51 -18.47
CA GLU A 40 -2.70 -18.15 -18.81
C GLU A 40 -2.93 -17.16 -17.66
N VAL A 41 -3.93 -17.42 -16.81
CA VAL A 41 -4.15 -16.67 -15.58
C VAL A 41 -2.96 -16.84 -14.64
N LEU A 42 -2.51 -18.09 -14.45
CA LEU A 42 -1.35 -18.40 -13.59
C LEU A 42 -0.06 -17.77 -14.13
N GLU A 43 0.15 -17.81 -15.45
CA GLU A 43 1.28 -17.17 -16.12
C GLU A 43 1.26 -15.64 -15.96
N CYS A 44 0.09 -15.01 -16.10
CA CYS A 44 -0.07 -13.57 -15.89
C CYS A 44 0.16 -13.16 -14.43
N GLU A 45 -0.30 -13.97 -13.48
CA GLU A 45 -0.07 -13.72 -12.07
C GLU A 45 1.41 -13.85 -11.71
N LYS A 46 2.08 -14.91 -12.18
CA LYS A 46 3.52 -15.09 -11.99
C LYS A 46 4.30 -13.90 -12.55
N PHE A 47 4.02 -13.51 -13.80
CA PHE A 47 4.64 -12.34 -14.41
C PHE A 47 4.45 -11.09 -13.56
N ARG A 48 3.21 -10.85 -13.09
CA ARG A 48 2.91 -9.69 -12.27
C ARG A 48 3.73 -9.66 -10.99
N ILE A 49 3.78 -10.77 -10.26
CA ILE A 49 4.54 -10.87 -9.01
C ILE A 49 6.04 -10.69 -9.28
N GLN A 50 6.57 -11.36 -10.30
CA GLN A 50 7.98 -11.30 -10.65
C GLN A 50 8.44 -9.87 -10.96
N ASP A 51 7.70 -9.19 -11.83
CA ASP A 51 8.08 -7.87 -12.29
C ASP A 51 7.75 -6.83 -11.18
N THR A 52 6.81 -7.10 -10.24
CA THR A 52 6.56 -6.27 -9.02
C THR A 52 7.75 -6.25 -8.09
N TYR A 53 8.23 -7.43 -7.71
CA TYR A 53 9.21 -7.57 -6.64
C TYR A 53 10.64 -7.73 -7.17
N GLY A 54 10.82 -7.88 -8.49
CA GLY A 54 12.12 -8.05 -9.14
C GLY A 54 12.85 -9.32 -8.73
N MET A 55 12.13 -10.35 -8.27
CA MET A 55 12.70 -11.58 -7.71
C MET A 55 11.98 -12.84 -8.20
N PRO A 56 12.62 -14.02 -8.09
CA PRO A 56 11.99 -15.28 -8.46
C PRO A 56 10.69 -15.51 -7.67
N VAL A 57 9.65 -15.95 -8.37
CA VAL A 57 8.34 -16.21 -7.78
C VAL A 57 8.35 -17.56 -7.07
N THR A 58 8.23 -17.54 -5.74
CA THR A 58 8.07 -18.75 -4.92
C THR A 58 6.64 -18.88 -4.41
N PRO A 59 6.16 -20.08 -4.02
CA PRO A 59 4.82 -20.25 -3.47
C PRO A 59 4.54 -19.32 -2.28
N GLU A 60 5.53 -19.10 -1.41
CA GLU A 60 5.43 -18.22 -0.25
C GLU A 60 5.30 -16.75 -0.65
N LEU A 61 5.89 -16.34 -1.78
CA LEU A 61 5.72 -14.99 -2.30
C LEU A 61 4.33 -14.80 -2.90
N VAL A 62 3.79 -15.82 -3.58
CA VAL A 62 2.41 -15.80 -4.10
C VAL A 62 1.41 -15.67 -2.96
N GLU A 63 1.56 -16.47 -1.91
CA GLU A 63 0.74 -16.39 -0.71
C GLU A 63 0.79 -14.98 -0.08
N LYS A 64 2.00 -14.42 0.07
CA LYS A 64 2.19 -13.11 0.69
C LYS A 64 1.65 -11.96 -0.16
N ASP A 65 1.75 -12.07 -1.48
CA ASP A 65 1.32 -11.02 -2.38
C ASP A 65 -0.21 -10.77 -2.32
N ASP A 66 -0.98 -11.83 -2.06
CA ASP A 66 -2.44 -11.81 -1.84
C ASP A 66 -3.14 -11.00 -2.96
N GLY A 67 -2.89 -11.40 -4.22
CA GLY A 67 -3.46 -10.75 -5.41
C GLY A 67 -3.07 -9.27 -5.56
N GLY A 68 -1.84 -8.91 -5.17
CA GLY A 68 -1.30 -7.56 -5.22
C GLY A 68 -1.74 -6.67 -4.05
N ARG A 69 -2.35 -7.22 -3.00
CA ARG A 69 -2.68 -6.47 -1.79
C ARG A 69 -1.41 -6.06 -1.04
N LEU A 70 -0.38 -6.90 -1.01
CA LEU A 70 0.88 -6.56 -0.35
C LEU A 70 1.55 -5.33 -0.98
N ILE A 71 1.70 -5.31 -2.31
CA ILE A 71 2.30 -4.15 -2.97
C ILE A 71 1.49 -2.87 -2.75
N LYS A 72 0.16 -2.94 -2.74
CA LYS A 72 -0.69 -1.78 -2.42
C LYS A 72 -0.40 -1.24 -1.01
N LYS A 73 -0.19 -2.12 -0.04
CA LYS A 73 0.17 -1.73 1.33
C LYS A 73 1.57 -1.11 1.40
N ILE A 74 2.55 -1.71 0.72
CA ILE A 74 3.93 -1.18 0.64
C ILE A 74 3.94 0.23 0.04
N VAL A 75 3.23 0.44 -1.07
CA VAL A 75 3.15 1.77 -1.70
C VAL A 75 2.47 2.79 -0.79
N ALA A 76 1.43 2.39 -0.05
CA ALA A 76 0.78 3.27 0.92
C ALA A 76 1.72 3.63 2.10
N LEU A 77 2.59 2.70 2.51
CA LEU A 77 3.61 2.93 3.54
C LEU A 77 4.71 3.88 3.05
N GLU A 78 5.21 3.66 1.84
CA GLU A 78 6.21 4.54 1.22
C GLU A 78 5.66 5.98 1.11
N ALA A 79 4.42 6.12 0.66
CA ALA A 79 3.73 7.40 0.55
C ALA A 79 3.64 8.17 1.87
N ILE A 80 3.33 7.49 2.99
CA ILE A 80 3.18 8.16 4.29
C ILE A 80 4.53 8.44 4.96
N LEU A 81 5.55 7.61 4.72
CA LEU A 81 6.89 7.81 5.30
C LEU A 81 7.67 8.92 4.57
N ALA A 82 7.46 9.06 3.26
CA ALA A 82 8.04 10.13 2.46
C ALA A 82 7.77 11.52 3.08
N ALA A 83 8.75 12.41 2.98
CA ALA A 83 8.64 13.74 3.55
C ALA A 83 7.53 14.52 2.83
N PRO A 84 6.60 15.15 3.58
CA PRO A 84 5.66 16.10 2.99
C PRO A 84 6.42 17.25 2.34
N GLY A 85 5.80 17.91 1.36
CA GLY A 85 6.38 19.16 0.86
C GLY A 85 6.20 20.32 1.85
N GLU A 86 6.80 21.45 1.52
CA GLU A 86 6.76 22.65 2.35
C GLU A 86 5.33 23.21 2.44
N MET A 87 4.96 23.75 3.60
CA MET A 87 3.66 24.37 3.80
C MET A 87 3.51 25.56 2.85
N VAL A 88 2.40 25.57 2.11
CA VAL A 88 2.05 26.63 1.18
C VAL A 88 0.81 27.34 1.70
N THR A 89 0.80 28.67 1.63
CA THR A 89 -0.38 29.49 1.92
C THR A 89 -1.00 29.92 0.60
N ASP A 90 -2.32 29.75 0.44
CA ASP A 90 -3.01 30.29 -0.74
C ASP A 90 -3.32 31.79 -0.61
N GLU A 91 -3.87 32.35 -1.68
CA GLU A 91 -4.34 33.73 -1.77
C GLU A 91 -5.42 34.09 -0.73
N GLN A 92 -6.07 33.07 -0.13
CA GLN A 92 -7.10 33.22 0.90
C GLN A 92 -6.53 33.07 2.32
N GLY A 93 -5.21 32.93 2.46
CA GLY A 93 -4.53 32.76 3.76
C GLY A 93 -4.68 31.36 4.36
N ARG A 94 -5.18 30.39 3.59
CA ARG A 94 -5.32 29.00 4.04
C ARG A 94 -3.99 28.29 3.88
N GLU A 95 -3.60 27.51 4.89
CA GLU A 95 -2.37 26.73 4.88
C GLU A 95 -2.63 25.30 4.39
N PHE A 96 -1.76 24.83 3.49
CA PHE A 96 -1.82 23.49 2.93
C PHE A 96 -0.45 22.84 2.95
N ILE A 97 -0.41 21.56 3.30
CA ILE A 97 0.79 20.74 3.18
C ILE A 97 0.62 19.88 1.92
N PRO A 98 1.45 20.10 0.88
CA PRO A 98 1.38 19.32 -0.33
C PRO A 98 1.88 17.89 -0.08
N PRO A 99 1.33 16.90 -0.81
CA PRO A 99 1.79 15.52 -0.74
C PRO A 99 3.24 15.41 -1.23
N PRO A 100 3.97 14.36 -0.80
CA PRO A 100 5.28 14.04 -1.35
C PRO A 100 5.23 13.87 -2.86
N THR A 101 6.33 14.17 -3.54
CA THR A 101 6.43 14.08 -5.01
C THR A 101 5.99 12.72 -5.54
N ILE A 102 6.33 11.63 -4.84
CA ILE A 102 5.96 10.26 -5.23
C ILE A 102 4.43 10.06 -5.31
N VAL A 103 3.66 10.73 -4.45
CA VAL A 103 2.20 10.66 -4.43
C VAL A 103 1.61 11.57 -5.50
N ALA A 104 2.15 12.80 -5.62
CA ALA A 104 1.71 13.77 -6.61
C ALA A 104 1.91 13.27 -8.06
N GLU A 105 3.07 12.67 -8.35
CA GLU A 105 3.37 12.11 -9.67
C GLU A 105 2.48 10.91 -10.01
N ARG A 106 2.07 10.12 -9.00
CA ARG A 106 1.13 9.02 -9.21
C ARG A 106 -0.24 9.52 -9.65
N ASP A 107 -0.77 10.55 -8.98
CA ASP A 107 -2.03 11.17 -9.38
C ASP A 107 -1.92 11.76 -10.80
N LYS A 108 -0.81 12.43 -11.13
CA LYS A 108 -0.58 12.96 -12.49
C LYS A 108 -0.55 11.85 -13.54
N SER A 109 0.14 10.74 -13.24
CA SER A 109 0.21 9.58 -14.14
C SER A 109 -1.17 8.99 -14.41
N GLU A 110 -2.01 8.80 -13.39
CA GLU A 110 -3.38 8.31 -13.57
C GLU A 110 -4.21 9.23 -14.46
N ARG A 111 -4.13 10.53 -14.20
CA ARG A 111 -4.83 11.55 -14.99
C ARG A 111 -4.39 11.58 -16.45
N SER A 112 -3.10 11.33 -16.71
CA SER A 112 -2.58 11.27 -18.08
C SER A 112 -3.00 10.02 -18.85
N ARG A 113 -3.27 8.91 -18.15
CA ARG A 113 -3.59 7.60 -18.77
C ARG A 113 -5.08 7.41 -19.04
N LEU A 114 -5.94 7.94 -18.17
CA LEU A 114 -7.37 7.68 -18.23
C LEU A 114 -8.09 8.82 -18.97
N ALA A 115 -8.66 8.49 -20.13
CA ALA A 115 -9.43 9.43 -20.94
C ALA A 115 -10.70 9.95 -20.24
N ILE A 116 -11.21 9.21 -19.25
CA ILE A 116 -12.42 9.55 -18.49
C ILE A 116 -12.06 9.67 -17.00
N CYS A 117 -12.45 10.77 -16.39
CA CYS A 117 -12.05 11.14 -15.02
C CYS A 117 -12.91 10.51 -13.91
N THR A 118 -13.86 9.64 -14.25
CA THR A 118 -14.86 9.13 -13.30
C THR A 118 -14.33 8.05 -12.35
N ASP A 119 -13.17 7.46 -12.65
CA ASP A 119 -12.59 6.34 -11.88
C ASP A 119 -11.16 6.61 -11.40
N TRP A 120 -10.80 7.90 -11.22
CA TRP A 120 -9.49 8.27 -10.72
C TRP A 120 -9.36 7.95 -9.24
N SER A 121 -8.34 7.18 -8.88
CA SER A 121 -7.98 7.05 -7.47
C SER A 121 -7.22 8.30 -7.03
N ASN A 122 -7.71 8.94 -5.96
CA ASN A 122 -7.12 10.20 -5.47
C ASN A 122 -6.11 9.89 -4.36
N HIS A 123 -4.88 9.56 -4.75
CA HIS A 123 -3.82 9.15 -3.82
C HIS A 123 -3.43 10.30 -2.90
N SER A 124 -3.43 11.54 -3.39
CA SER A 124 -3.17 12.73 -2.56
C SER A 124 -4.21 12.91 -1.46
N ALA A 125 -5.50 12.67 -1.74
CA ALA A 125 -6.55 12.75 -0.71
C ALA A 125 -6.38 11.65 0.35
N SER A 126 -6.12 10.40 -0.06
CA SER A 126 -5.85 9.31 0.87
C SER A 126 -4.60 9.59 1.71
N TRP A 127 -3.53 10.09 1.10
CA TRP A 127 -2.32 10.51 1.81
C TRP A 127 -2.60 11.63 2.82
N LEU A 128 -3.31 12.69 2.42
CA LEU A 128 -3.60 13.83 3.27
C LEU A 128 -4.43 13.43 4.50
N MET A 129 -5.39 12.53 4.32
CA MET A 129 -6.16 11.99 5.44
C MET A 129 -5.25 11.25 6.43
N ARG A 130 -4.34 10.41 5.94
CA ARG A 130 -3.37 9.69 6.79
C ARG A 130 -2.39 10.63 7.48
N HIS A 131 -1.97 11.69 6.80
CA HIS A 131 -1.11 12.72 7.35
C HIS A 131 -1.80 13.48 8.49
N ARG A 132 -3.06 13.90 8.29
CA ARG A 132 -3.88 14.59 9.32
C ARG A 132 -4.19 13.72 10.54
N LEU A 133 -4.29 12.39 10.34
CA LEU A 133 -4.40 11.43 11.43
C LEU A 133 -3.11 11.29 12.26
N GLY A 134 -1.99 11.90 11.84
CA GLY A 134 -0.71 11.79 12.53
C GLY A 134 -0.01 10.44 12.33
N LEU A 135 -0.46 9.62 11.37
CA LEU A 135 0.06 8.26 11.18
C LEU A 135 1.56 8.22 10.88
N ARG A 136 2.10 9.26 10.24
CA ARG A 136 3.54 9.33 9.96
C ARG A 136 4.38 9.33 11.23
N ALA A 137 4.00 10.14 12.24
CA ALA A 137 4.73 10.19 13.51
C ALA A 137 4.65 8.84 14.23
N VAL A 138 3.44 8.27 14.30
CA VAL A 138 3.20 6.95 14.89
C VAL A 138 4.06 5.86 14.23
N LEU A 139 4.16 5.86 12.91
CA LEU A 139 4.99 4.90 12.18
C LEU A 139 6.49 5.08 12.47
N LEU A 140 6.98 6.31 12.53
CA LEU A 140 8.38 6.59 12.86
C LEU A 140 8.73 6.11 14.27
N ASP A 141 7.84 6.33 15.24
CA ASP A 141 8.01 5.85 16.62
C ASP A 141 8.03 4.31 16.66
N LEU A 142 7.09 3.66 15.96
CA LEU A 142 7.04 2.20 15.87
C LEU A 142 8.32 1.62 15.23
N MET A 143 8.81 2.23 14.16
CA MET A 143 10.07 1.83 13.48
C MET A 143 11.31 2.11 14.34
N ALA A 144 11.25 3.08 15.25
CA ALA A 144 12.28 3.30 16.27
C ALA A 144 12.19 2.29 17.44
N GLY A 145 11.21 1.39 17.41
CA GLY A 145 10.99 0.37 18.44
C GLY A 145 10.24 0.87 19.66
N VAL A 146 9.59 2.05 19.59
CA VAL A 146 8.73 2.58 20.65
C VAL A 146 7.47 1.72 20.74
N GLU A 147 7.07 1.39 21.96
CA GLU A 147 5.85 0.64 22.23
C GLU A 147 4.69 1.61 22.47
N ILE A 148 3.56 1.40 21.78
CA ILE A 148 2.35 2.23 21.88
C ILE A 148 1.26 1.45 22.62
N LYS A 149 0.75 2.01 23.71
CA LYS A 149 -0.24 1.42 24.62
C LYS A 149 -1.67 1.87 24.31
N GLY A 150 -1.83 2.99 23.63
CA GLY A 150 -3.10 3.59 23.23
C GLY A 150 -3.64 4.64 24.20
N ASP A 151 -2.98 4.87 25.34
CA ASP A 151 -3.28 5.97 26.27
C ASP A 151 -2.54 7.27 25.90
N GLU A 152 -1.62 7.22 24.94
CA GLU A 152 -0.88 8.38 24.50
C GLU A 152 -1.83 9.43 23.90
N ALA A 153 -1.60 10.70 24.24
CA ALA A 153 -2.44 11.81 23.79
C ALA A 153 -2.60 11.85 22.26
N MET A 154 -1.55 11.52 21.50
CA MET A 154 -1.62 11.44 20.04
C MET A 154 -2.60 10.37 19.53
N ILE A 155 -2.71 9.24 20.23
CA ILE A 155 -3.61 8.14 19.84
C ILE A 155 -5.05 8.47 20.20
N GLN A 156 -5.27 9.16 21.32
CA GLN A 156 -6.58 9.71 21.69
C GLN A 156 -7.07 10.74 20.65
N VAL A 157 -6.21 11.69 20.28
CA VAL A 157 -6.52 12.69 19.24
C VAL A 157 -6.83 12.03 17.89
N LEU A 158 -6.07 10.99 17.51
CA LEU A 158 -6.33 10.19 16.30
C LEU A 158 -7.70 9.52 16.37
N ALA A 159 -8.06 8.93 17.50
CA ALA A 159 -9.34 8.26 17.69
C ALA A 159 -10.52 9.24 17.62
N ASP A 160 -10.42 10.38 18.32
CA ASP A 160 -11.44 11.43 18.30
C ASP A 160 -11.60 12.05 16.92
N PHE A 161 -10.49 12.27 16.20
CA PHE A 161 -10.54 12.72 14.81
C PHE A 161 -11.24 11.68 13.93
N SER A 162 -10.91 10.40 14.09
CA SER A 162 -11.47 9.30 13.29
C SER A 162 -12.97 9.16 13.51
N LYS A 163 -13.44 9.22 14.76
CA LYS A 163 -14.86 9.13 15.11
C LYS A 163 -15.64 10.34 14.58
N ARG A 164 -15.13 11.56 14.77
CA ARG A 164 -15.77 12.79 14.25
C ARG A 164 -15.86 12.82 12.73
N ASN A 165 -14.90 12.20 12.04
CA ASN A 165 -14.81 12.20 10.57
C ASN A 165 -15.11 10.82 9.96
N ALA A 166 -15.89 9.96 10.62
CA ALA A 166 -16.08 8.57 10.23
C ALA A 166 -16.58 8.40 8.78
N SER A 167 -17.47 9.28 8.31
CA SER A 167 -17.95 9.29 6.91
C SER A 167 -16.83 9.59 5.90
N HIS A 168 -15.95 10.55 6.21
CA HIS A 168 -14.79 10.88 5.38
C HIS A 168 -13.73 9.78 5.41
N VAL A 169 -13.48 9.17 6.58
CA VAL A 169 -12.58 8.01 6.71
C VAL A 169 -13.11 6.85 5.86
N LYS A 170 -14.42 6.59 5.87
CA LYS A 170 -15.03 5.57 5.04
C LYS A 170 -14.92 5.90 3.54
N GLY A 171 -15.22 7.14 3.15
CA GLY A 171 -15.16 7.56 1.75
C GLY A 171 -13.75 7.56 1.16
N ILE A 172 -12.74 7.97 1.94
CA ILE A 172 -11.37 8.21 1.46
C ILE A 172 -10.44 7.02 1.70
N LEU A 173 -10.56 6.35 2.85
CA LEU A 173 -9.68 5.24 3.25
C LEU A 173 -10.38 3.88 3.18
N ASN A 174 -11.66 3.84 2.85
CA ASN A 174 -12.48 2.63 2.84
C ASN A 174 -12.46 1.86 4.17
N LEU A 175 -12.33 2.57 5.30
CA LEU A 175 -12.38 2.00 6.65
C LEU A 175 -13.68 2.39 7.36
N THR A 176 -14.29 1.43 8.03
CA THR A 176 -15.43 1.68 8.92
C THR A 176 -14.92 1.78 10.34
N ILE A 177 -15.18 2.89 11.02
CA ILE A 177 -14.76 3.14 12.40
C ILE A 177 -16.00 3.11 13.30
N PRO A 178 -16.21 2.05 14.11
CA PRO A 178 -17.26 2.03 15.12
C PRO A 178 -16.98 3.02 16.25
N PHE A 179 -18.02 3.55 16.88
CA PHE A 179 -17.89 4.59 17.92
C PHE A 179 -17.49 4.03 19.29
N ASP A 180 -17.79 2.77 19.55
CA ASP A 180 -17.54 2.02 20.78
C ASP A 180 -16.13 1.41 20.84
N GLU A 181 -15.39 1.44 19.74
CA GLU A 181 -14.07 0.84 19.67
C GLU A 181 -12.98 1.71 20.34
N SER A 182 -11.98 1.00 20.85
CA SER A 182 -10.84 1.59 21.56
C SER A 182 -9.88 2.34 20.62
N PRO A 183 -9.21 3.40 21.08
CA PRO A 183 -8.20 4.13 20.29
C PRO A 183 -7.13 3.23 19.69
N ILE A 184 -6.68 2.23 20.45
CA ILE A 184 -5.70 1.25 19.98
C ILE A 184 -6.26 0.35 18.88
N TRP A 185 -7.53 -0.07 18.97
CA TRP A 185 -8.17 -0.83 17.90
C TRP A 185 -8.27 -0.01 16.61
N ILE A 186 -8.64 1.27 16.73
CA ILE A 186 -8.73 2.21 15.59
C ILE A 186 -7.36 2.38 14.94
N LEU A 187 -6.29 2.57 15.73
CA LEU A 187 -4.92 2.59 15.22
C LEU A 187 -4.59 1.29 14.46
N GLY A 188 -4.95 0.14 15.02
CA GLY A 188 -4.79 -1.16 14.39
C GLY A 188 -5.40 -1.26 13.00
N GLN A 189 -6.59 -0.70 12.80
CA GLN A 189 -7.24 -0.67 11.48
C GLN A 189 -6.41 0.13 10.47
N TYR A 190 -5.88 1.28 10.86
CA TYR A 190 -5.02 2.07 9.97
C TYR A 190 -3.71 1.36 9.64
N LEU A 191 -3.05 0.76 10.64
CA LEU A 191 -1.79 0.05 10.43
C LEU A 191 -1.98 -1.19 9.55
N SER A 192 -3.14 -1.87 9.64
CA SER A 192 -3.45 -3.04 8.79
C SER A 192 -3.46 -2.72 7.29
N GLN A 193 -3.72 -1.46 6.92
CA GLN A 193 -3.71 -0.96 5.54
C GLN A 193 -2.30 -0.62 5.04
N LEU A 194 -1.30 -0.52 5.91
CA LEU A 194 0.03 -0.01 5.56
C LEU A 194 1.07 -1.12 5.43
N GLY A 195 0.71 -2.38 5.71
CA GLY A 195 1.60 -3.51 5.47
C GLY A 195 2.58 -3.90 6.58
N PRO A 196 2.95 -3.08 7.60
CA PRO A 196 3.72 -3.62 8.69
C PRO A 196 2.88 -4.66 9.42
N SER A 197 3.44 -5.85 9.59
CA SER A 197 2.87 -6.86 10.48
C SER A 197 3.09 -6.38 11.91
N THR A 198 2.08 -5.73 12.46
CA THR A 198 2.11 -5.26 13.84
C THR A 198 1.84 -6.44 14.76
N GLU A 199 2.78 -6.77 15.65
CA GLU A 199 2.51 -7.76 16.69
C GLU A 199 1.70 -7.09 17.80
N SER A 200 0.42 -7.42 17.86
CA SER A 200 -0.39 -7.12 19.04
C SER A 200 -0.03 -8.10 20.16
N ARG A 201 0.70 -7.65 21.18
CA ARG A 201 0.93 -8.42 22.41
C ARG A 201 -0.02 -7.92 23.49
N ARG A 202 -0.58 -8.83 24.27
CA ARG A 202 -1.32 -8.52 25.51
C ARG A 202 -0.45 -8.87 26.71
N PRO A 203 0.52 -8.03 27.13
CA PRO A 203 1.18 -8.29 28.40
C PRO A 203 0.22 -8.01 29.56
N LEU A 204 0.34 -8.81 30.62
CA LEU A 204 -0.26 -8.53 31.91
C LEU A 204 0.73 -7.65 32.68
N GLU A 205 0.41 -6.37 32.84
CA GLU A 205 1.02 -5.54 33.88
C GLU A 205 -0.08 -5.29 34.93
N ASN A 206 0.16 -5.70 36.18
CA ASN A 206 -0.75 -5.49 37.32
C ASN A 206 -2.21 -5.98 37.16
N GLY A 207 -2.42 -7.08 36.44
CA GLY A 207 -3.76 -7.71 36.35
C GLY A 207 -4.74 -7.01 35.39
N GLN A 208 -4.31 -5.98 34.66
CA GLN A 208 -5.10 -5.37 33.58
C GLN A 208 -4.56 -5.77 32.20
N ARG A 209 -5.49 -6.03 31.26
CA ARG A 209 -5.18 -6.45 29.89
C ARG A 209 -4.97 -5.21 29.03
N VAL A 210 -3.75 -4.96 28.55
CA VAL A 210 -3.44 -3.84 27.62
C VAL A 210 -3.05 -4.41 26.26
N LEU A 211 -3.64 -3.90 25.16
CA LEU A 211 -3.26 -4.24 23.79
C LEU A 211 -2.06 -3.39 23.41
N MET A 212 -0.90 -3.99 23.12
CA MET A 212 0.31 -3.27 22.72
C MET A 212 0.67 -3.62 21.28
N TYR A 213 0.89 -2.63 20.43
CA TYR A 213 1.54 -2.86 19.14
C TYR A 213 3.04 -2.69 19.31
N LYS A 214 3.77 -3.79 19.13
CA LYS A 214 5.21 -3.75 18.93
C LYS A 214 5.46 -4.01 17.45
N GLU A 215 6.31 -3.21 16.82
CA GLU A 215 6.96 -3.69 15.61
C GLU A 215 7.65 -5.00 15.97
N ARG A 216 7.39 -6.08 15.22
CA ARG A 216 8.21 -7.27 15.37
C ARG A 216 9.64 -6.82 15.10
N ARG A 217 10.50 -6.83 16.13
CA ARG A 217 11.97 -6.78 15.95
C ARG A 217 12.24 -7.76 14.82
N THR A 218 12.70 -7.23 13.69
CA THR A 218 12.68 -7.90 12.38
C THR A 218 11.26 -8.24 11.86
N ILE A 219 10.71 -7.37 10.99
CA ILE A 219 10.52 -7.89 9.63
C ILE A 219 11.92 -8.39 9.26
N LYS A 220 12.13 -9.71 9.36
CA LYS A 220 13.18 -10.29 8.56
C LYS A 220 12.75 -10.00 7.11
N LEU A 221 13.16 -8.84 6.61
CA LEU A 221 13.62 -8.62 5.23
C LEU A 221 14.81 -9.57 4.92
N THR A 222 15.10 -10.52 5.81
CA THR A 222 16.04 -11.62 5.74
C THR A 222 15.42 -12.97 5.31
N SER A 223 14.11 -13.11 5.10
CA SER A 223 13.61 -14.31 4.38
C SER A 223 13.19 -14.04 2.94
N LEU A 224 12.94 -12.79 2.58
CA LEU A 224 13.01 -12.32 1.21
C LEU A 224 13.83 -11.04 1.27
N GLN A 225 15.09 -11.12 0.82
CA GLN A 225 15.86 -9.95 0.41
C GLN A 225 15.12 -9.36 -0.80
N ILE A 226 14.01 -8.66 -0.56
CA ILE A 226 13.30 -7.90 -1.58
C ILE A 226 14.12 -6.63 -1.75
N PRO A 227 14.85 -6.46 -2.86
CA PRO A 227 15.54 -5.22 -3.10
C PRO A 227 14.46 -4.15 -3.28
N ILE A 228 14.29 -3.29 -2.27
CA ILE A 228 13.50 -2.06 -2.38
C ILE A 228 14.30 -1.13 -3.32
N THR A 229 14.31 -1.47 -4.61
CA THR A 229 14.82 -0.60 -5.65
C THR A 229 13.71 0.39 -6.02
N SER A 230 14.11 1.58 -6.42
CA SER A 230 13.27 2.64 -7.01
C SER A 230 12.47 2.22 -8.26
N THR A 231 12.38 0.92 -8.55
CA THR A 231 11.81 0.30 -9.75
C THR A 231 10.36 -0.16 -9.58
N HIS A 232 9.80 -0.11 -8.35
CA HIS A 232 8.41 -0.53 -8.04
C HIS A 232 7.34 0.26 -8.80
N TYR A 233 7.71 1.37 -9.45
CA TYR A 233 6.86 2.17 -10.33
C TYR A 233 6.49 1.46 -11.65
N LYS A 234 7.15 0.36 -12.02
CA LYS A 234 6.77 -0.44 -13.21
C LYS A 234 5.52 -1.30 -12.99
N PHE A 235 5.10 -1.58 -11.75
CA PHE A 235 4.00 -2.53 -11.48
C PHE A 235 2.60 -1.99 -11.39
N LEU A 236 2.47 -0.69 -11.40
CA LEU A 236 1.17 -0.05 -11.60
C LEU A 236 0.99 0.43 -13.05
N TYR A 237 2.02 0.29 -13.91
CA TYR A 237 2.04 0.79 -15.29
C TYR A 237 2.98 0.02 -16.23
N PRO A 238 2.48 -0.56 -17.35
CA PRO A 238 3.36 -0.95 -18.45
C PRO A 238 4.04 0.30 -19.03
N LEU A 239 5.37 0.25 -19.12
CA LEU A 239 6.22 1.24 -19.78
C LEU A 239 5.72 1.50 -21.22
N THR A 240 5.10 2.65 -21.46
CA THR A 240 5.07 3.22 -22.81
C THR A 240 6.30 4.12 -22.96
N LYS A 241 7.04 3.82 -24.02
CA LYS A 241 8.33 4.39 -24.41
C LYS A 241 8.40 5.90 -24.21
N LEU A 242 9.40 6.35 -23.43
CA LEU A 242 10.10 7.61 -23.72
C LEU A 242 10.71 7.47 -25.12
N ASN A 243 9.98 7.91 -26.15
CA ASN A 243 10.60 8.21 -27.43
C ASN A 243 11.48 9.44 -27.22
N SER A 244 12.78 9.18 -27.11
CA SER A 244 13.83 10.12 -27.51
C SER A 244 13.57 10.57 -28.94
N ASN A 245 13.06 11.79 -29.11
CA ASN A 245 13.17 12.62 -30.31
C ASN A 245 12.63 14.03 -30.04
N PHE A 246 13.40 14.83 -29.28
CA PHE A 246 13.36 16.28 -29.42
C PHE A 246 14.68 16.75 -30.01
N GLY A 247 14.77 16.57 -31.33
CA GLY A 247 15.73 17.23 -32.19
C GLY A 247 15.01 17.49 -33.50
N HIS A 248 14.41 18.68 -33.63
CA HIS A 248 14.35 19.47 -34.85
C HIS A 248 13.53 20.77 -34.59
N SER A 249 14.27 21.89 -34.58
CA SER A 249 13.97 23.16 -35.26
C SER A 249 12.58 23.33 -35.89
N LEU A 250 11.96 24.49 -35.61
CA LEU A 250 11.31 25.46 -36.53
C LEU A 250 10.57 26.47 -35.63
N SER A 251 11.01 27.73 -35.44
CA SER A 251 10.96 28.85 -36.39
C SER A 251 9.60 28.98 -37.07
N PHE A 252 8.72 29.82 -36.51
CA PHE A 252 7.92 30.83 -37.20
C PHE A 252 7.47 31.89 -36.17
#